data_AF-A0A6A3G5A7-F1
#
_entry.id   AF-A0A6A3G5A7-F1
#
_cell.length_a   1.000
_cell.length_b   1.000
_cell.length_c   1.000
_cell.angle_alpha   90.00
_cell.angle_beta   90.00
_cell.angle_gamma   90.00
#
_symmetry.space_group_name_H-M   'P 1'
#
loop_
_entity.id
_entity.type
_entity.pdbx_description
1 polymer ?
#
loop_
_entity_poly.entity_id
_entity_poly.type
_entity_poly.pdbx_seq_one_letter_code
_entity_poly.pdbx_strand_id
1 'polypeptide(L)'
;ETFEQTPAPSPLSPSDRQRLELLEHQALQLLQLAARFGPVFIVTAASLPWVVASAEHFLPKLRQFLLDNQHHCGTAESERVQVVSARDWYHHHVGTGGSQLDWKCATFDALCSHLKVQEVFARLKTRTDLVSVGDARFEQEACARMEVKASEFLRSKTMKLVEQPTLQELLEQLGVANKMYAQVCQYDSGLHLCVGRKRVADHN
;
A
#
# COMPACT_ATOMS: atom_id res chain seq x y z
N GLU A 1 26.34 24.61 16.44
CA GLU A 1 25.34 24.92 15.40
C GLU A 1 24.07 25.33 16.10
N THR A 2 23.66 26.58 15.92
CA THR A 2 22.41 27.12 16.45
C THR A 2 21.26 26.39 15.76
N PHE A 3 20.47 25.63 16.52
CA PHE A 3 19.19 25.11 16.04
C PHE A 3 18.30 26.31 15.75
N GLU A 4 18.27 26.76 14.50
CA GLU A 4 17.19 27.60 14.00
C GLU A 4 15.90 26.86 14.33
N GLN A 5 15.09 27.45 15.21
CA GLN A 5 13.74 26.97 15.47
C GLN A 5 12.99 27.08 14.15
N THR A 6 12.86 25.97 13.44
CA THR A 6 11.98 25.90 12.28
C THR A 6 10.60 26.33 12.77
N PRO A 7 10.01 27.41 12.22
CA PRO A 7 8.71 27.86 12.67
C PRO A 7 7.73 26.70 12.57
N ALA A 8 6.86 26.56 13.58
CA ALA A 8 5.82 25.55 13.57
C ALA A 8 5.07 25.64 12.22
N PRO A 9 4.84 24.51 11.53
CA PRO A 9 4.22 24.53 10.23
C PRO A 9 2.88 25.27 10.32
N SER A 10 2.64 26.15 9.35
CA SER A 10 1.40 26.91 9.23
C SER A 10 0.21 25.94 9.31
N PRO A 11 -0.87 26.27 10.03
CA PRO A 11 -2.06 25.43 10.05
C PRO A 11 -2.57 25.24 8.61
N LEU A 12 -3.06 24.03 8.31
CA LEU A 12 -3.66 23.72 7.00
C LEU A 12 -4.80 24.70 6.70
N SER A 13 -4.86 25.20 5.47
CA SER A 13 -5.98 26.02 5.04
C SER A 13 -7.28 25.19 5.07
N PRO A 14 -8.46 25.80 5.25
CA PRO A 14 -9.73 25.08 5.19
C PRO A 14 -9.94 24.34 3.85
N SER A 15 -9.44 24.90 2.75
CA SER A 15 -9.51 24.28 1.42
C SER A 15 -8.61 23.04 1.34
N ASP A 16 -7.37 23.12 1.82
CA ASP A 16 -6.47 21.96 1.83
C ASP A 16 -7.00 20.86 2.74
N ARG A 17 -7.56 21.23 3.90
CA ARG A 17 -8.20 20.30 4.81
C ARG A 17 -9.35 19.55 4.14
N GLN A 18 -10.24 20.25 3.43
CA GLN A 18 -11.34 19.62 2.71
C GLN A 18 -10.85 18.64 1.64
N ARG A 19 -9.79 19.00 0.90
CA ARG A 19 -9.22 18.12 -0.12
C ARG A 19 -8.54 16.88 0.49
N LEU A 20 -7.87 17.03 1.63
CA LEU A 20 -7.31 15.90 2.40
C LEU A 20 -8.40 14.98 2.95
N GLU A 21 -9.56 15.52 3.34
CA GLU A 21 -10.70 14.70 3.77
C GLU A 21 -11.30 13.87 2.62
N LEU A 22 -11.31 14.41 1.40
CA LEU A 22 -11.69 13.64 0.22
C LEU A 22 -10.67 12.52 -0.06
N LEU A 23 -9.38 12.82 0.09
CA LEU A 23 -8.31 11.84 -0.09
C LEU A 23 -8.42 10.72 0.95
N GLU A 24 -8.61 11.10 2.21
CA GLU A 24 -8.83 10.20 3.33
C GLU A 24 -10.01 9.25 3.07
N HIS A 25 -11.13 9.79 2.59
CA HIS A 25 -12.30 9.01 2.27
C HIS A 25 -12.01 7.95 1.18
N GLN A 26 -11.32 8.33 0.10
CA GLN A 26 -10.99 7.40 -0.97
C GLN A 26 -9.94 6.34 -0.54
N ALA A 27 -9.00 6.71 0.34
CA ALA A 27 -8.03 5.77 0.88
C ALA A 27 -8.72 4.74 1.79
N LEU A 28 -9.63 5.17 2.66
CA LEU A 28 -10.43 4.29 3.50
C LEU A 28 -11.28 3.33 2.65
N GLN A 29 -11.98 3.84 1.65
CA GLN A 29 -12.77 3.02 0.73
C GLN A 29 -11.93 1.93 0.06
N LEU A 30 -10.71 2.26 -0.38
CA LEU A 30 -9.84 1.30 -1.05
C LEU A 30 -9.36 0.22 -0.08
N LEU A 31 -8.97 0.60 1.14
CA LEU A 31 -8.51 -0.33 2.17
C LEU A 31 -9.63 -1.29 2.61
N GLN A 32 -10.85 -0.77 2.82
CA GLN A 32 -12.03 -1.57 3.16
C GLN A 32 -12.41 -2.50 2.01
N LEU A 33 -12.40 -1.99 0.78
CA LEU A 33 -12.64 -2.81 -0.41
C LEU A 33 -11.61 -3.94 -0.52
N ALA A 34 -10.33 -3.63 -0.31
CA ALA A 34 -9.25 -4.62 -0.35
C ALA A 34 -9.42 -5.71 0.72
N ALA A 35 -9.84 -5.34 1.92
CA ALA A 35 -10.02 -6.27 3.02
C ALA A 35 -11.12 -7.32 2.76
N ARG A 36 -12.07 -7.04 1.86
CA ARG A 36 -13.07 -8.02 1.40
C ARG A 36 -12.48 -9.13 0.52
N PHE A 37 -11.29 -8.94 -0.04
CA PHE A 37 -10.60 -9.93 -0.88
C PHE A 37 -9.51 -10.71 -0.14
N GLY A 38 -9.08 -10.25 1.03
CA GLY A 38 -8.09 -10.94 1.86
C GLY A 38 -7.33 -10.02 2.81
N PRO A 39 -6.27 -10.52 3.46
CA PRO A 39 -5.42 -9.74 4.35
C PRO A 39 -4.78 -8.53 3.64
N VAL A 40 -4.75 -7.37 4.30
CA VAL A 40 -4.25 -6.12 3.72
C VAL A 40 -3.05 -5.59 4.51
N PHE A 41 -2.01 -5.18 3.79
CA PHE A 41 -0.80 -4.62 4.36
C PHE A 41 -0.43 -3.30 3.69
N ILE A 42 -0.26 -2.24 4.46
CA ILE A 42 0.41 -1.01 4.05
C ILE A 42 1.90 -1.23 4.28
N VAL A 43 2.62 -1.54 3.20
CA VAL A 43 4.07 -1.74 3.26
C VAL A 43 4.75 -0.43 2.86
N THR A 44 5.57 0.16 3.72
CA THR A 44 6.20 1.47 3.48
C THR A 44 7.71 1.46 3.72
N ALA A 45 8.45 2.36 3.06
CA ALA A 45 9.86 2.60 3.36
C ALA A 45 10.06 3.58 4.54
N ALA A 46 8.99 4.26 4.96
CA ALA A 46 9.00 5.16 6.12
C ALA A 46 9.01 4.39 7.44
N SER A 47 9.52 5.02 8.50
CA SER A 47 9.39 4.47 9.84
C SER A 47 7.96 4.54 10.35
N LEU A 48 7.57 3.61 11.21
CA LEU A 48 6.22 3.61 11.81
C LEU A 48 5.89 4.93 12.55
N PRO A 49 6.80 5.53 13.35
CA PRO A 49 6.54 6.83 13.96
C PRO A 49 6.21 7.92 12.93
N TRP A 50 6.86 7.91 11.76
CA TRP A 50 6.57 8.89 10.72
C TRP A 50 5.18 8.67 10.10
N VAL A 51 4.80 7.42 9.84
CA VAL A 51 3.45 7.10 9.35
C VAL A 51 2.38 7.55 10.35
N VAL A 52 2.58 7.27 11.64
CA VAL A 52 1.65 7.64 12.70
C VAL A 52 1.48 9.15 12.78
N ALA A 53 2.58 9.90 12.89
CA ALA A 53 2.54 11.36 12.98
C ALA A 53 1.93 12.00 11.72
N SER A 54 2.26 11.47 10.54
CA SER A 54 1.70 11.96 9.27
C SER A 54 0.18 11.72 9.19
N ALA A 55 -0.28 10.50 9.52
CA ALA A 55 -1.70 10.20 9.51
C ALA A 55 -2.47 11.01 10.56
N GLU A 56 -1.93 11.18 11.77
CA GLU A 56 -2.56 12.02 12.81
C GLU A 56 -2.76 13.47 12.36
N HIS A 57 -1.79 14.01 11.61
CA HIS A 57 -1.85 15.40 11.17
C HIS A 57 -2.71 15.59 9.92
N PHE A 58 -2.56 14.74 8.90
CA PHE A 58 -3.17 14.95 7.59
C PHE A 58 -4.43 14.12 7.35
N LEU A 59 -4.52 12.91 7.91
CA LEU A 59 -5.59 11.93 7.65
C LEU A 59 -6.07 11.26 8.97
N PRO A 60 -6.67 12.02 9.90
CA PRO A 60 -6.98 11.55 11.25
C PRO A 60 -8.04 10.44 11.35
N LYS A 61 -9.01 10.36 10.43
CA LYS A 61 -9.96 9.23 10.37
C LYS A 61 -9.27 7.97 9.84
N LEU A 62 -8.34 8.10 8.89
CA LEU A 62 -7.51 6.97 8.46
C LEU A 62 -6.64 6.48 9.62
N ARG A 63 -6.04 7.40 10.39
CA ARG A 63 -5.32 7.07 11.61
C ARG A 63 -6.18 6.27 12.59
N GLN A 64 -7.39 6.75 12.86
CA GLN A 64 -8.32 6.07 13.77
C GLN A 64 -8.69 4.67 13.25
N PHE A 65 -9.00 4.54 11.97
CA PHE A 65 -9.27 3.25 11.33
C PHE A 65 -8.10 2.27 11.51
N LEU A 66 -6.85 2.73 11.34
CA LEU A 66 -5.67 1.87 11.55
C LEU A 66 -5.49 1.46 13.02
N LEU A 67 -5.83 2.32 13.99
CA LEU A 67 -5.85 1.96 15.41
C LEU A 67 -6.91 0.89 15.68
N ASP A 68 -8.14 1.14 15.28
CA ASP A 68 -9.26 0.23 15.55
C ASP A 68 -8.93 -1.17 15.01
N ASN A 69 -8.30 -1.26 13.83
CA ASN A 69 -7.86 -2.54 13.24
C ASN A 69 -6.70 -3.24 13.99
N GLN A 70 -5.90 -2.51 14.77
CA GLN A 70 -4.87 -3.09 15.63
C GLN A 70 -5.45 -3.65 16.94
N HIS A 71 -6.51 -3.03 17.48
CA HIS A 71 -7.09 -3.38 18.77
C HIS A 71 -8.12 -4.53 18.72
N HIS A 72 -8.64 -4.89 17.53
CA HIS A 72 -9.58 -6.01 17.36
C HIS A 72 -8.88 -7.39 17.37
N CYS A 73 -8.44 -7.81 18.55
CA CYS A 73 -8.07 -9.19 18.85
C CYS A 73 -9.32 -9.96 19.30
N GLY A 74 -10.19 -10.40 18.39
CA GLY A 74 -11.45 -11.01 18.84
C GLY A 74 -12.27 -11.87 17.89
N THR A 75 -12.38 -11.57 16.59
CA THR A 75 -13.22 -12.38 15.69
C THR A 75 -12.56 -12.57 14.33
N ALA A 76 -12.79 -13.75 13.74
CA ALA A 76 -12.14 -14.23 12.51
C ALA A 76 -12.57 -13.48 11.22
N GLU A 77 -13.38 -12.42 11.34
CA GLU A 77 -14.06 -11.77 10.21
C GLU A 77 -13.74 -10.27 10.06
N SER A 78 -12.90 -9.69 10.92
CA SER A 78 -12.58 -8.25 10.82
C SER A 78 -11.52 -7.95 9.77
N GLU A 79 -11.74 -6.86 9.03
CA GLU A 79 -10.92 -6.28 7.95
C GLU A 79 -9.51 -5.86 8.40
N ARG A 80 -8.63 -6.81 8.74
CA ARG A 80 -7.31 -6.46 9.30
C ARG A 80 -6.39 -5.82 8.25
N VAL A 81 -6.30 -4.49 8.33
CA VAL A 81 -5.27 -3.69 7.67
C VAL A 81 -4.09 -3.50 8.62
N GLN A 82 -2.91 -3.96 8.23
CA GLN A 82 -1.68 -3.83 9.03
C GLN A 82 -0.67 -2.90 8.36
N VAL A 83 0.08 -2.12 9.15
CA VAL A 83 1.14 -1.25 8.63
C VAL A 83 2.49 -1.88 8.92
N VAL A 84 3.34 -2.00 7.90
CA VAL A 84 4.69 -2.56 8.00
C VAL A 84 5.69 -1.57 7.44
N SER A 85 6.64 -1.16 8.27
CA SER A 85 7.86 -0.48 7.81
C SER A 85 8.80 -1.53 7.23
N ALA A 86 8.83 -1.64 5.90
CA ALA A 86 9.71 -2.58 5.19
C ALA A 86 11.18 -2.30 5.47
N ARG A 87 11.55 -1.01 5.59
CA ARG A 87 12.92 -0.60 5.90
C ARG A 87 13.33 -1.08 7.29
N ASP A 88 12.53 -0.76 8.30
CA ASP A 88 12.90 -1.07 9.68
C ASP A 88 12.82 -2.59 9.92
N TRP A 89 11.85 -3.26 9.31
CA TRP A 89 11.77 -4.72 9.33
C TRP A 89 13.02 -5.35 8.71
N TYR A 90 13.44 -4.88 7.54
CA TYR A 90 14.64 -5.39 6.86
C TYR A 90 15.91 -5.16 7.70
N HIS A 91 16.08 -3.95 8.24
CA HIS A 91 17.22 -3.64 9.10
C HIS A 91 17.29 -4.53 10.35
N HIS A 92 16.13 -4.88 10.93
CA HIS A 92 16.08 -5.73 12.11
C HIS A 92 16.33 -7.22 11.81
N HIS A 93 15.86 -7.73 10.67
CA HIS A 93 15.85 -9.18 10.40
C HIS A 93 16.93 -9.64 9.41
N VAL A 94 17.40 -8.75 8.53
CA VAL A 94 18.37 -9.08 7.48
C VAL A 94 19.70 -8.38 7.72
N GLY A 95 19.66 -7.08 8.05
CA GLY A 95 20.84 -6.28 8.34
C GLY A 95 20.72 -4.85 7.81
N THR A 96 21.70 -4.01 8.15
CA THR A 96 21.73 -2.61 7.70
C THR A 96 22.05 -2.51 6.20
N GLY A 97 21.41 -1.58 5.50
CA GLY A 97 21.58 -1.38 4.06
C GLY A 97 20.47 -1.99 3.22
N GLY A 98 20.77 -2.34 1.97
CA GLY A 98 19.80 -2.79 0.98
C GLY A 98 19.05 -1.62 0.31
N SER A 99 18.55 -1.88 -0.90
CA SER A 99 17.71 -0.95 -1.64
C SER A 99 16.24 -1.04 -1.17
N GLN A 100 15.42 -0.05 -1.53
CA GLN A 100 13.97 -0.12 -1.29
C GLN A 100 13.35 -1.39 -1.89
N LEU A 101 13.86 -1.85 -3.04
CA LEU A 101 13.42 -3.09 -3.65
C LEU A 101 13.72 -4.30 -2.75
N ASP A 102 14.92 -4.36 -2.17
CA ASP A 102 15.32 -5.44 -1.27
C ASP A 102 14.43 -5.46 -0.02
N TRP A 103 14.16 -4.29 0.56
CA TRP A 103 13.27 -4.15 1.71
C TRP A 103 11.88 -4.69 1.42
N LYS A 104 11.31 -4.33 0.26
CA LYS A 104 9.98 -4.78 -0.16
C LYS A 104 9.94 -6.27 -0.47
N CYS A 105 10.94 -6.80 -1.18
CA CYS A 105 11.02 -8.23 -1.50
C CYS A 105 11.06 -9.07 -0.22
N ALA A 106 11.94 -8.72 0.73
CA ALA A 106 12.06 -9.46 1.99
C ALA A 106 10.78 -9.36 2.82
N THR A 107 10.15 -8.17 2.85
CA THR A 107 8.86 -8.00 3.54
C THR A 107 7.75 -8.83 2.91
N PHE A 108 7.62 -8.84 1.58
CA PHE A 108 6.60 -9.64 0.89
C PHE A 108 6.80 -11.14 1.11
N ASP A 109 8.05 -11.60 1.11
CA ASP A 109 8.40 -12.99 1.42
C ASP A 109 8.01 -13.38 2.85
N ALA A 110 8.31 -12.51 3.82
CA ALA A 110 7.93 -12.70 5.21
C ALA A 110 6.41 -12.71 5.41
N LEU A 111 5.69 -11.83 4.72
CA LEU A 111 4.22 -11.79 4.75
C LEU A 111 3.60 -13.05 4.14
N CYS A 112 4.10 -13.50 2.99
CA CYS A 112 3.64 -14.74 2.36
C CYS A 112 3.88 -15.96 3.28
N SER A 113 5.04 -15.99 3.95
CA SER A 113 5.38 -17.03 4.92
C SER A 113 4.47 -16.97 6.15
N HIS A 114 4.23 -15.78 6.71
CA HIS A 114 3.34 -15.56 7.85
C HIS A 114 1.90 -15.99 7.55
N LEU A 115 1.42 -15.69 6.33
CA LEU A 115 0.09 -16.10 5.86
C LEU A 115 0.03 -17.55 5.40
N LYS A 116 1.14 -18.29 5.44
CA LYS A 116 1.22 -19.71 5.07
C LYS A 116 0.66 -19.97 3.67
N VAL A 117 0.94 -19.08 2.71
CA VAL A 117 0.34 -19.15 1.35
C VAL A 117 0.60 -20.48 0.64
N GLN A 118 1.74 -21.11 0.91
CA GLN A 118 2.07 -22.43 0.37
C GLN A 118 1.18 -23.54 0.96
N GLU A 119 0.86 -23.48 2.26
CA GLU A 119 -0.07 -24.42 2.91
C GLU A 119 -1.50 -24.21 2.40
N VAL A 120 -1.90 -22.95 2.19
CA VAL A 120 -3.19 -22.59 1.59
C VAL A 120 -3.31 -23.21 0.20
N PHE A 121 -2.27 -23.09 -0.64
CA PHE A 121 -2.22 -23.76 -1.94
C PHE A 121 -2.25 -25.28 -1.81
N ALA A 122 -1.45 -25.86 -0.91
CA ALA A 122 -1.42 -27.31 -0.72
C ALA A 122 -2.82 -27.88 -0.41
N ARG A 123 -3.64 -27.13 0.35
CA ARG A 123 -5.01 -27.46 0.72
C ARG A 123 -6.04 -27.18 -0.38
N LEU A 124 -6.00 -25.99 -0.99
CA LEU A 124 -7.04 -25.53 -1.91
C LEU A 124 -6.74 -25.78 -3.39
N LYS A 125 -5.48 -26.07 -3.72
CA LYS A 125 -4.95 -26.21 -5.10
C LYS A 125 -5.22 -24.99 -5.98
N THR A 126 -5.34 -23.81 -5.37
CA THR A 126 -5.59 -22.53 -6.04
C THR A 126 -4.47 -21.56 -5.69
N ARG A 127 -3.89 -20.91 -6.72
CA ARG A 127 -2.87 -19.87 -6.54
C ARG A 127 -3.44 -18.70 -5.76
N THR A 128 -2.64 -18.14 -4.86
CA THR A 128 -2.98 -16.94 -4.10
C THR A 128 -2.57 -15.71 -4.89
N ASP A 129 -3.47 -14.74 -5.02
CA ASP A 129 -3.15 -13.46 -5.65
C ASP A 129 -2.41 -12.55 -4.67
N LEU A 130 -1.21 -12.11 -5.07
CA LEU A 130 -0.50 -11.01 -4.42
C LEU A 130 -0.79 -9.73 -5.22
N VAL A 131 -1.69 -8.90 -4.69
CA VAL A 131 -2.10 -7.64 -5.33
C VAL A 131 -1.34 -6.48 -4.70
N SER A 132 -0.54 -5.78 -5.49
CA SER A 132 0.20 -4.58 -5.08
C SER A 132 -0.40 -3.32 -5.69
N VAL A 133 -0.64 -2.31 -4.85
CA VAL A 133 -1.03 -0.95 -5.27
C VAL A 133 -0.02 0.02 -4.69
N GLY A 134 0.59 0.84 -5.54
CA GLY A 134 1.63 1.77 -5.13
C GLY A 134 2.17 2.59 -6.29
N ASP A 135 2.84 3.69 -6.00
CA ASP A 135 3.36 4.60 -7.01
C ASP A 135 4.78 4.24 -7.48
N ALA A 136 5.59 3.63 -6.62
CA ALA A 136 6.98 3.34 -6.92
C ALA A 136 7.13 2.02 -7.69
N ARG A 137 8.16 1.97 -8.55
CA ARG A 137 8.51 0.75 -9.28
C ARG A 137 9.00 -0.37 -8.35
N PHE A 138 9.42 -0.05 -7.13
CA PHE A 138 10.00 -1.01 -6.20
C PHE A 138 8.96 -2.03 -5.71
N GLU A 139 7.75 -1.62 -5.29
CA GLU A 139 6.70 -2.58 -4.94
C GLU A 139 6.17 -3.36 -6.15
N GLN A 140 6.11 -2.75 -7.33
CA GLN A 140 5.70 -3.42 -8.56
C GLN A 140 6.66 -4.57 -8.90
N GLU A 141 7.96 -4.28 -8.92
CA GLU A 141 9.02 -5.24 -9.20
C GLU A 141 9.10 -6.30 -8.09
N ALA A 142 8.98 -5.92 -6.81
CA ALA A 142 8.95 -6.88 -5.71
C ALA A 142 7.79 -7.87 -5.83
N CYS A 143 6.60 -7.39 -6.22
CA CYS A 143 5.43 -8.23 -6.44
C CYS A 143 5.65 -9.24 -7.58
N ALA A 144 6.21 -8.79 -8.71
CA ALA A 144 6.54 -9.66 -9.83
C ALA A 144 7.60 -10.72 -9.46
N ARG A 145 8.63 -10.33 -8.70
CA ARG A 145 9.66 -11.26 -8.21
C ARG A 145 9.10 -12.35 -7.30
N MET A 146 8.07 -12.05 -6.51
CA MET A 146 7.40 -13.06 -5.69
C MET A 146 6.74 -14.14 -6.55
N GLU A 147 6.08 -13.77 -7.65
CA GLU A 147 5.53 -14.76 -8.59
C GLU A 147 6.63 -15.57 -9.27
N VAL A 148 7.73 -14.95 -9.69
CA VAL A 148 8.87 -15.70 -10.28
C VAL A 148 9.42 -16.71 -9.28
N LYS A 149 9.60 -16.30 -8.01
CA LYS A 149 10.11 -17.15 -6.92
C LYS A 149 9.16 -18.30 -6.58
N ALA A 150 7.84 -18.08 -6.66
CA ALA A 150 6.81 -18.97 -6.14
C ALA A 150 5.66 -19.18 -7.15
N SER A 151 6.00 -19.40 -8.42
CA SER A 151 5.05 -19.42 -9.53
C SER A 151 3.97 -20.50 -9.41
N GLU A 152 4.28 -21.59 -8.71
CA GLU A 152 3.35 -22.69 -8.43
C GLU A 152 2.11 -22.23 -7.64
N PHE A 153 2.29 -21.32 -6.68
CA PHE A 153 1.26 -20.99 -5.69
C PHE A 153 0.96 -19.49 -5.51
N LEU A 154 1.77 -18.60 -6.07
CA LEU A 154 1.51 -17.15 -6.09
C LEU A 154 1.28 -16.65 -7.50
N ARG A 155 0.36 -15.70 -7.67
CA ARG A 155 0.13 -14.95 -8.91
C ARG A 155 0.19 -13.46 -8.61
N SER A 156 0.97 -12.71 -9.37
CA SER A 156 1.19 -11.28 -9.10
C SER A 156 0.20 -10.42 -9.88
N LYS A 157 -0.31 -9.39 -9.21
CA LYS A 157 -1.15 -8.36 -9.83
C LYS A 157 -0.74 -7.00 -9.31
N THR A 158 -0.59 -6.01 -10.19
CA THR A 158 -0.08 -4.70 -9.81
C THR A 158 -0.92 -3.57 -10.38
N MET A 159 -1.11 -2.52 -9.58
CA MET A 159 -1.67 -1.23 -9.98
C MET A 159 -0.64 -0.15 -9.66
N LYS A 160 0.19 0.18 -10.65
CA LYS A 160 1.24 1.19 -10.55
C LYS A 160 0.62 2.58 -10.71
N LEU A 161 0.68 3.41 -9.68
CA LEU A 161 0.22 4.80 -9.65
C LEU A 161 1.32 5.78 -10.12
N VAL A 162 0.96 6.99 -10.52
CA VAL A 162 1.90 8.05 -10.92
C VAL A 162 2.79 8.45 -9.73
N GLU A 163 4.10 8.52 -9.97
CA GLU A 163 5.09 8.98 -8.98
C GLU A 163 4.99 10.49 -8.76
N GLN A 164 5.15 10.90 -7.50
CA GLN A 164 5.05 12.30 -7.06
C GLN A 164 3.78 12.98 -7.59
N PRO A 165 2.59 12.44 -7.28
CA PRO A 165 1.34 13.01 -7.77
C PRO A 165 1.06 14.34 -7.07
N THR A 166 0.43 15.27 -7.79
CA THR A 166 -0.33 16.34 -7.16
C THR A 166 -1.48 15.75 -6.35
N LEU A 167 -2.03 16.51 -5.39
CA LEU A 167 -3.22 16.06 -4.64
C LEU A 167 -4.41 15.74 -5.56
N GLN A 168 -4.57 16.49 -6.66
CA GLN A 168 -5.61 16.22 -7.66
C GLN A 168 -5.37 14.89 -8.39
N GLU A 169 -4.13 14.66 -8.86
CA GLU A 169 -3.77 13.38 -9.48
C GLU A 169 -3.94 12.22 -8.51
N LEU A 170 -3.63 12.40 -7.23
CA LEU A 170 -3.80 11.35 -6.23
C LEU A 170 -5.27 10.99 -6.01
N LEU A 171 -6.16 12.00 -5.94
CA LEU A 171 -7.61 11.81 -5.84
C LEU A 171 -8.19 11.07 -7.07
N GLU A 172 -7.76 11.47 -8.27
CA GLU A 172 -8.19 10.82 -9.51
C GLU A 172 -7.74 9.35 -9.56
N GLN A 173 -6.49 9.09 -9.16
CA GLN A 173 -5.92 7.76 -9.19
C GLN A 173 -6.50 6.82 -8.14
N LEU A 174 -6.74 7.29 -6.91
CA LEU A 174 -7.48 6.50 -5.92
C LEU A 174 -8.94 6.28 -6.36
N GLY A 175 -9.55 7.24 -7.06
CA GLY A 175 -10.87 7.07 -7.67
C GLY A 175 -10.88 5.95 -8.72
N VAL A 176 -9.86 5.87 -9.57
CA VAL A 176 -9.68 4.77 -10.53
C VAL A 176 -9.41 3.45 -9.80
N ALA A 177 -8.53 3.47 -8.80
CA ALA A 177 -8.19 2.28 -8.01
C ALA A 177 -9.45 1.67 -7.37
N ASN A 178 -10.26 2.48 -6.68
CA ASN A 178 -11.52 2.04 -6.08
C ASN A 178 -12.49 1.40 -7.08
N LYS A 179 -12.56 1.90 -8.32
CA LYS A 179 -13.44 1.34 -9.36
C LYS A 179 -12.92 0.02 -9.94
N MET A 180 -11.61 -0.10 -10.08
CA MET A 180 -10.97 -1.21 -10.78
C MET A 180 -10.53 -2.35 -9.84
N TYR A 181 -10.35 -2.08 -8.55
CA TYR A 181 -9.71 -3.02 -7.62
C TYR A 181 -10.38 -4.40 -7.62
N ALA A 182 -11.71 -4.45 -7.53
CA ALA A 182 -12.45 -5.72 -7.56
C ALA A 182 -12.22 -6.50 -8.86
N GLN A 183 -12.17 -5.81 -10.01
CA GLN A 183 -11.92 -6.43 -11.31
C GLN A 183 -10.49 -6.96 -11.40
N VAL A 184 -9.51 -6.23 -10.84
CA VAL A 184 -8.12 -6.70 -10.73
C VAL A 184 -8.06 -7.98 -9.90
N CYS A 185 -8.67 -8.00 -8.71
CA CYS A 185 -8.72 -9.19 -7.87
C CYS A 185 -9.39 -10.38 -8.54
N GLN A 186 -10.47 -10.15 -9.31
CA GLN A 186 -11.22 -11.21 -9.98
C GLN A 186 -10.62 -11.67 -11.31
N TYR A 187 -9.62 -10.97 -11.86
CA TYR A 187 -9.01 -11.35 -13.13
C TYR A 187 -8.27 -12.69 -13.03
N ASP A 188 -8.52 -13.63 -13.94
CA ASP A 188 -8.03 -15.02 -13.82
C ASP A 188 -6.54 -15.22 -14.15
N SER A 189 -5.79 -14.16 -14.44
CA SER A 189 -4.35 -14.25 -14.74
C SER A 189 -3.54 -13.18 -14.03
N GLY A 190 -2.23 -13.19 -14.22
CA GLY A 190 -1.37 -12.08 -13.81
C GLY A 190 -1.81 -10.81 -14.54
N LEU A 191 -1.80 -9.67 -13.83
CA LEU A 191 -2.29 -8.40 -14.37
C LEU A 191 -1.44 -7.23 -13.87
N HIS A 192 -0.83 -6.47 -14.77
CA HIS A 192 0.03 -5.36 -14.42
C HIS A 192 -0.46 -4.07 -15.07
N LEU A 193 -1.21 -3.27 -14.30
CA LEU A 193 -1.73 -1.98 -14.72
C LEU A 193 -0.75 -0.86 -14.37
N CYS A 194 -0.61 0.11 -15.27
CA CYS A 194 0.18 1.31 -15.05
C CYS A 194 -0.65 2.55 -15.38
N VAL A 195 -0.87 3.39 -14.38
CA VAL A 195 -1.55 4.68 -14.55
C VAL A 195 -0.53 5.69 -15.07
N GLY A 196 -0.75 6.18 -16.29
CA GLY A 196 0.05 7.24 -16.90
C GLY A 196 -0.61 8.60 -16.75
N ARG A 197 0.21 9.67 -16.69
CA ARG A 197 -0.29 11.04 -16.86
C ARG A 197 -0.90 11.18 -18.26
N LYS A 198 -2.04 11.87 -18.36
CA LYS A 198 -2.61 12.22 -19.66
C LYS A 198 -1.55 13.00 -20.45
N ARG A 199 -1.20 12.50 -21.64
CA ARG A 199 -0.40 13.27 -22.57
C ARG A 199 -1.27 14.45 -23.01
N VAL A 200 -0.84 15.67 -22.72
CA VAL A 200 -1.38 16.84 -23.40
C VAL A 200 -0.94 16.67 -24.85
N ALA A 201 -1.90 16.52 -25.77
CA ALA A 201 -1.57 16.50 -27.19
C ALA A 201 -0.98 17.86 -27.52
N ASP A 202 0.31 17.90 -27.88
CA ASP A 202 0.95 19.09 -28.42
C ASP A 202 0.13 19.54 -29.64
N HIS A 203 -0.64 20.62 -29.48
CA HIS A 203 -1.27 21.30 -30.60
C HIS A 203 -0.16 22.12 -31.26
N ASN A 204 0.48 21.52 -32.26
CA ASN A 204 1.30 22.22 -33.24
C ASN A 204 0.42 22.99 -34.22
#